data_AF-A0A7X0L280-F1
#
_entry.id   AF-A0A7X0L280-F1
#
_cell.length_a   1.000
_cell.length_b   1.000
_cell.length_c   1.000
_cell.angle_alpha   90.00
_cell.angle_beta   90.00
_cell.angle_gamma   90.00
#
_symmetry.space_group_name_H-M   'P 1'
#
loop_
_entity.id
_entity.type
_entity.pdbx_description
1 polymer ?
#
loop_
_entity_poly.entity_id
_entity_poly.type
_entity_poly.pdbx_seq_one_letter_code
_entity_poly.pdbx_strand_id
1 'polypeptide(L)'
;MSESIPGQPAPSTSRLAQLDANLSPEVKAWAEELRRLWKATDMSMNRFLSESPLNLNKGTLSRYLSGKRVPGDTWLMNKLLDTMAAQGKEVPPEVRDNLTNLHLQALEKAHPHAYKVRQVSDQLQLAELQQRNAEQYAHKLEEQLADLTRQYRELTDQLSRLRLEWNAERAALQAEKNHLEQEISDLKHRLENTHQYISATEQRRRQLERTLDTLDSLDTVPDSTSEFPQITAKAIRDKEFGTVRLRTGYNPNQVDQFLEMIEREVDRLNADRARLAEENVRLRQFLFDDGRAQA
;
A
#
# COMPACT_ATOMS: atom_id res chain seq x y z
N MET A 1 50.28 105.98 3.23
CA MET A 1 51.45 105.43 3.94
C MET A 1 50.90 104.56 5.05
N SER A 2 50.77 103.26 4.76
CA SER A 2 51.44 102.16 5.51
C SER A 2 50.52 101.65 6.63
N GLU A 3 50.22 100.37 6.84
CA GLU A 3 50.74 99.11 6.32
C GLU A 3 49.73 98.01 6.72
N SER A 4 49.47 97.03 5.83
CA SER A 4 49.03 95.67 6.19
C SER A 4 50.23 94.96 6.87
N ILE A 5 50.20 93.86 7.66
CA ILE A 5 49.38 92.63 7.77
C ILE A 5 49.61 92.06 9.23
N PRO A 6 49.49 90.75 9.57
CA PRO A 6 48.48 90.14 10.46
C PRO A 6 49.02 89.50 11.78
N GLY A 7 48.11 89.08 12.67
CA GLY A 7 48.41 88.16 13.77
C GLY A 7 47.58 86.87 13.70
N GLN A 8 48.25 85.76 13.41
CA GLN A 8 47.82 84.35 13.28
C GLN A 8 46.73 83.82 14.24
N PRO A 9 45.90 82.86 13.80
CA PRO A 9 45.33 81.84 14.68
C PRO A 9 46.35 80.71 14.93
N ALA A 10 46.57 80.36 16.20
CA ALA A 10 47.42 79.24 16.59
C ALA A 10 46.72 77.88 16.37
N PRO A 11 47.32 76.93 15.64
CA PRO A 11 46.95 75.52 15.76
C PRO A 11 47.73 74.90 16.92
N SER A 12 47.02 74.50 17.97
CA SER A 12 47.55 73.72 19.10
C SER A 12 47.85 72.28 18.66
N THR A 13 48.78 72.08 17.74
CA THR A 13 49.32 70.75 17.43
C THR A 13 50.12 70.27 18.65
N SER A 14 49.51 69.38 19.45
CA SER A 14 50.19 68.68 20.53
C SER A 14 51.38 67.90 19.95
N ARG A 15 52.58 68.45 20.10
CA ARG A 15 53.82 67.88 19.57
C ARG A 15 54.15 66.62 20.35
N LEU A 16 53.83 65.45 19.80
CA LEU A 16 54.21 64.16 20.36
C LEU A 16 55.75 64.10 20.45
N ALA A 17 56.28 63.77 21.63
CA ALA A 17 57.72 63.65 21.85
C ALA A 17 58.35 62.58 20.94
N GLN A 18 59.63 62.74 20.62
CA GLN A 18 60.42 61.75 19.87
C GLN A 18 60.33 60.37 20.57
N LEU A 19 60.28 59.30 19.78
CA LEU A 19 60.28 57.93 20.32
C LEU A 19 61.59 57.69 21.07
N ASP A 20 61.51 56.97 22.18
CA ASP A 20 62.67 56.66 23.02
C ASP A 20 63.66 55.76 22.23
N ALA A 21 64.95 56.07 22.31
CA ALA A 21 66.00 55.38 21.56
C ALA A 21 66.25 53.95 22.06
N ASN A 22 65.80 53.60 23.27
CA ASN A 22 66.02 52.31 23.90
C ASN A 22 64.89 51.27 23.65
N LEU A 23 63.94 51.57 22.76
CA LEU A 23 62.82 50.66 22.45
C LEU A 23 63.26 49.56 21.48
N SER A 24 62.65 48.37 21.61
CA SER A 24 62.85 47.31 20.62
C SER A 24 62.35 47.76 19.24
N PRO A 25 62.94 47.25 18.14
CA PRO A 25 62.56 47.66 16.79
C PRO A 25 61.09 47.37 16.49
N GLU A 26 60.52 46.30 17.05
CA GLU A 26 59.12 45.91 16.90
C GLU A 26 58.17 46.88 17.62
N VAL A 27 58.50 47.27 18.86
CA VAL A 27 57.71 48.26 19.63
C VAL A 27 57.78 49.64 18.98
N LYS A 28 58.93 50.00 18.40
CA LYS A 28 59.12 51.24 17.66
C LYS A 28 58.27 51.27 16.38
N ALA A 29 58.31 50.21 15.56
CA ALA A 29 57.52 50.10 14.35
C ALA A 29 56.01 50.20 14.64
N TRP A 30 55.54 49.50 15.68
CA TRP A 30 54.15 49.59 16.14
C TRP A 30 53.77 51.01 16.58
N ALA A 31 54.61 51.67 17.39
CA ALA A 31 54.32 53.03 17.86
C ALA A 31 54.33 54.06 16.71
N GLU A 32 55.16 53.88 15.68
CA GLU A 32 55.18 54.72 14.48
C GLU A 32 53.90 54.59 13.66
N GLU A 33 53.43 53.37 13.41
CA GLU A 33 52.17 53.13 12.70
C GLU A 33 50.96 53.64 13.49
N LEU A 34 50.93 53.42 14.81
CA LEU A 34 49.87 53.95 15.67
C LEU A 34 49.84 55.49 15.65
N ARG A 35 51.00 56.16 15.59
CA ARG A 35 51.09 57.62 15.41
C ARG A 35 50.62 58.07 14.03
N ARG A 36 50.87 57.30 12.97
CA ARG A 36 50.36 57.61 11.62
C ARG A 36 48.84 57.54 11.59
N LEU A 37 48.26 56.47 12.14
CA LEU A 37 46.80 56.33 12.30
C LEU A 37 46.22 57.47 13.15
N TRP A 38 46.86 57.82 14.26
CA TRP A 38 46.43 58.95 15.11
C TRP A 38 46.45 60.30 14.38
N LYS A 39 47.45 60.55 13.53
CA LYS A 39 47.49 61.78 12.73
C LYS A 39 46.40 61.81 11.66
N ALA A 40 46.05 60.64 11.11
CA ALA A 40 45.08 60.53 10.04
C ALA A 40 43.62 60.78 10.50
N THR A 41 43.33 60.59 11.79
CA THR A 41 42.00 60.83 12.39
C THR A 41 41.72 62.31 12.71
N ASP A 42 42.74 63.18 12.71
CA ASP A 42 42.64 64.62 13.03
C ASP A 42 41.89 64.95 14.35
N MET A 43 41.86 63.99 15.29
CA MET A 43 41.16 64.14 16.57
C MET A 43 42.09 64.69 17.65
N SER A 44 41.55 65.54 18.53
CA SER A 44 42.24 65.92 19.75
C SER A 44 42.22 64.77 20.76
N MET A 45 43.27 64.67 21.58
CA MET A 45 43.40 63.60 22.58
C MET A 45 42.24 63.59 23.58
N ASN A 46 41.69 64.76 23.91
CA ASN A 46 40.55 64.86 24.83
C ASN A 46 39.23 64.40 24.18
N ARG A 47 39.03 64.69 22.88
CA ARG A 47 37.84 64.26 22.14
C ARG A 47 37.80 62.74 21.96
N PHE A 48 38.95 62.13 21.65
CA PHE A 48 39.03 60.68 21.55
C PHE A 48 38.71 59.98 22.87
N LEU A 49 39.19 60.52 24.00
CA LEU A 49 38.93 59.98 25.32
C LEU A 49 37.46 60.12 25.75
N SER A 50 36.77 61.19 25.36
CA SER A 50 35.33 61.33 25.63
C SER A 50 34.46 60.34 24.86
N GLU A 51 34.92 59.86 23.71
CA GLU A 51 34.20 58.89 22.85
C GLU A 51 34.58 57.43 23.17
N SER A 52 35.42 57.22 24.18
CA SER A 52 35.95 55.91 24.56
C SER A 52 35.13 55.27 25.68
N PRO A 53 34.66 54.01 25.52
CA PRO A 53 33.93 53.28 26.56
C PRO A 53 34.82 52.79 27.71
N LEU A 54 36.14 52.75 27.50
CA LEU A 54 37.14 52.45 28.52
C LEU A 54 37.57 53.78 29.15
N ASN A 55 37.42 53.92 30.47
CA ASN A 55 37.83 55.09 31.26
C ASN A 55 39.37 55.30 31.21
N LEU A 56 39.89 55.61 30.02
CA LEU A 56 41.31 55.70 29.73
C LEU A 56 41.80 57.11 30.06
N ASN A 57 42.92 57.19 30.75
CA ASN A 57 43.53 58.47 31.09
C ASN A 57 44.44 58.97 29.96
N LYS A 58 44.52 60.30 29.81
CA LYS A 58 45.42 60.99 28.87
C LYS A 58 46.88 60.52 28.99
N GLY A 59 47.35 60.26 30.21
CA GLY A 59 48.69 59.75 30.46
C GLY A 59 48.90 58.33 29.93
N THR A 60 47.88 57.47 29.95
CA THR A 60 47.97 56.09 29.43
C THR A 60 48.00 56.09 27.90
N LEU A 61 47.15 56.89 27.27
CA LEU A 61 47.14 57.06 25.81
C LEU A 61 48.46 57.66 25.30
N SER A 62 49.02 58.65 26.01
CA SER A 62 50.34 59.20 25.68
C SER A 62 51.46 58.17 25.81
N ARG A 63 51.39 57.24 26.78
CA ARG A 63 52.38 56.16 26.96
C ARG A 63 52.27 55.10 25.86
N TYR A 64 51.06 54.83 25.38
CA TYR A 64 50.82 53.96 24.22
C TYR A 64 51.36 54.57 22.93
N LEU A 65 51.04 55.85 22.65
CA LEU A 65 51.56 56.57 21.49
C LEU A 65 53.07 56.79 21.54
N SER A 66 53.70 56.74 22.73
CA SER A 66 55.15 56.84 22.87
C SER A 66 55.88 55.49 22.88
N GLY A 67 55.17 54.37 22.79
CA GLY A 67 55.76 53.02 22.87
C GLY A 67 56.27 52.63 24.26
N LYS A 68 56.04 53.45 25.30
CA LYS A 68 56.44 53.13 26.70
C LYS A 68 55.60 52.02 27.31
N ARG A 69 54.44 51.73 26.72
CA ARG A 69 53.56 50.62 27.07
C ARG A 69 52.88 50.16 25.77
N VAL A 70 52.69 48.86 25.62
CA VAL A 70 51.88 48.30 24.53
C VAL A 70 50.52 47.91 25.12
N PRO A 71 49.38 48.27 24.50
CA PRO A 71 48.07 47.77 24.91
C PRO A 71 48.03 46.24 24.90
N GLY A 72 47.25 45.61 25.78
CA GLY A 72 47.06 44.15 25.74
C GLY A 72 45.93 43.72 24.80
N ASP A 73 45.12 44.68 24.36
CA ASP A 73 43.95 44.51 23.50
C ASP A 73 44.06 45.37 22.23
N THR A 74 43.31 44.98 21.20
CA THR A 74 43.25 45.69 19.91
C THR A 74 42.23 46.82 19.90
N TRP A 75 41.60 47.14 21.04
CA TRP A 75 40.53 48.14 21.12
C TRP A 75 40.99 49.51 20.60
N LEU A 76 42.18 49.97 21.01
CA LEU A 76 42.70 51.29 20.60
C LEU A 76 42.89 51.35 19.08
N MET A 77 43.42 50.28 18.50
CA MET A 77 43.61 50.16 17.05
C MET A 77 42.28 50.12 16.32
N ASN A 78 41.35 49.25 16.76
CA ASN A 78 40.02 49.12 16.14
C ASN A 78 39.25 50.44 16.20
N LYS A 79 39.25 51.12 17.34
CA LYS A 79 38.59 52.42 17.49
C LYS A 79 39.18 53.47 16.56
N LEU A 80 40.51 53.51 16.39
CA LEU A 80 41.13 54.43 15.43
C LEU A 80 40.72 54.10 13.99
N LEU A 81 40.72 52.82 13.61
CA LEU A 81 40.27 52.39 12.28
C LEU A 81 38.79 52.72 12.04
N ASP A 82 37.92 52.51 13.03
CA ASP A 82 36.50 52.84 12.96
C ASP A 82 36.29 54.36 12.79
N THR A 83 37.08 55.18 13.49
CA THR A 83 37.03 56.65 13.34
C THR A 83 37.53 57.10 11.96
N MET A 84 38.50 56.41 11.37
CA MET A 84 38.95 56.69 10.00
C MET A 84 37.91 56.25 8.95
N ALA A 85 37.28 55.09 9.14
CA ALA A 85 36.20 54.61 8.29
C ALA A 85 35.00 55.58 8.32
N ALA A 86 34.64 56.10 9.49
CA ALA A 86 33.61 57.13 9.64
C ALA A 86 33.96 58.46 8.94
N GLN A 87 35.25 58.72 8.70
CA GLN A 87 35.75 59.87 7.93
C GLN A 87 35.92 59.55 6.42
N GLY A 88 35.46 58.38 5.97
CA GLY A 88 35.53 57.95 4.56
C GLY A 88 36.90 57.42 4.13
N LYS A 89 37.81 57.14 5.07
CA LYS A 89 39.14 56.56 4.80
C LYS A 89 39.15 55.11 5.28
N GLU A 90 38.49 54.24 4.53
CA GLU A 90 38.48 52.81 4.82
C GLU A 90 39.86 52.20 4.62
N VAL A 91 40.27 51.37 5.59
CA VAL A 91 41.54 50.67 5.57
C VAL A 91 41.30 49.25 5.06
N PRO A 92 42.00 48.80 4.00
CA PRO A 92 41.87 47.45 3.47
C PRO A 92 42.12 46.38 4.56
N PRO A 93 41.46 45.21 4.47
CA PRO A 93 41.62 44.13 5.45
C PRO A 93 43.08 43.68 5.58
N GLU A 94 43.83 43.65 4.49
CA GLU A 94 45.26 43.31 4.48
C GLU A 94 46.11 44.24 5.36
N VAL A 95 45.78 45.54 5.37
CA VAL A 95 46.49 46.53 6.19
C VAL A 95 46.13 46.36 7.67
N ARG A 96 44.88 45.98 7.96
CA ARG A 96 44.45 45.65 9.32
C ARG A 96 45.15 44.41 9.87
N ASP A 97 45.35 43.39 9.05
CA ASP A 97 46.07 42.18 9.43
C ASP A 97 47.54 42.47 9.70
N ASN A 98 48.17 43.28 8.84
CA ASN A 98 49.54 43.75 9.05
C ASN A 98 49.69 44.53 10.36
N LEU A 99 48.77 45.46 10.67
CA LEU A 99 48.78 46.20 11.93
C LEU A 99 48.58 45.29 13.14
N THR A 100 47.71 44.29 13.03
CA THR A 100 47.49 43.28 14.08
C THR A 100 48.75 42.45 14.31
N ASN A 101 49.48 42.10 13.26
CA ASN A 101 50.76 41.39 13.35
C ASN A 101 51.85 42.24 14.02
N LEU A 102 51.97 43.53 13.65
CA LEU A 102 52.90 44.45 14.32
C LEU A 102 52.57 44.61 15.81
N HIS A 103 51.28 44.67 16.15
CA HIS A 103 50.83 44.74 17.53
C HIS A 103 51.27 43.51 18.34
N LEU A 104 51.04 42.30 17.79
CA LEU A 104 51.42 41.04 18.42
C LEU A 104 52.94 40.93 18.63
N GLN A 105 53.74 41.31 17.63
CA GLN A 105 55.20 41.33 17.73
C GLN A 105 55.68 42.31 18.82
N ALA A 106 55.09 43.51 18.88
CA ALA A 106 55.40 44.49 19.92
C ALA A 106 55.00 43.98 21.32
N LEU A 107 53.85 43.29 21.44
CA LEU A 107 53.36 42.73 22.69
C LEU A 107 54.24 41.57 23.17
N GLU A 108 54.72 40.72 22.26
CA GLU A 108 55.64 39.61 22.56
C GLU A 108 56.93 40.12 23.21
N LYS A 109 57.54 41.18 22.66
CA LYS A 109 58.81 41.73 23.17
C LYS A 109 58.62 42.57 24.43
N ALA A 110 57.55 43.36 24.52
CA ALA A 110 57.32 44.25 25.66
C ALA A 110 56.76 43.51 26.88
N HIS A 111 55.81 42.58 26.66
CA HIS A 111 55.04 41.91 27.71
C HIS A 111 54.76 40.44 27.36
N PRO A 112 55.74 39.51 27.51
CA PRO A 112 55.60 38.11 27.09
C PRO A 112 54.41 37.36 27.69
N HIS A 113 54.06 37.64 28.96
CA HIS A 113 52.90 37.03 29.60
C HIS A 113 51.57 37.49 28.98
N ALA A 114 51.44 38.79 28.67
CA ALA A 114 50.23 39.34 28.04
C ALA A 114 50.06 38.79 26.60
N TYR A 115 51.17 38.63 25.88
CA TYR A 115 51.17 37.95 24.57
C TYR A 115 50.65 36.51 24.66
N LYS A 116 51.15 35.71 25.61
CA LYS A 116 50.67 34.32 25.79
C LYS A 116 49.18 34.25 26.14
N VAL A 117 48.71 35.12 27.04
CA VAL A 117 47.27 35.18 27.39
C VAL A 117 46.44 35.55 26.17
N ARG A 118 46.88 36.51 25.36
CA ARG A 118 46.19 36.89 24.13
C ARG A 118 46.14 35.74 23.13
N GLN A 119 47.27 35.08 22.89
CA GLN A 119 47.36 33.94 21.98
C GLN A 119 46.44 32.80 22.39
N VAL A 120 46.43 32.42 23.66
CA VAL A 120 45.55 31.36 24.19
C VAL A 120 44.08 31.79 24.13
N SER A 121 43.78 33.06 24.42
CA SER A 121 42.42 33.60 24.31
C SER A 121 41.91 33.56 22.86
N ASP A 122 42.74 33.94 21.89
CA ASP A 122 42.38 33.90 20.47
C ASP A 122 42.19 32.45 20.00
N GLN A 123 43.05 31.53 20.43
CA GLN A 123 42.89 30.09 20.15
C GLN A 123 41.62 29.52 20.77
N LEU A 124 41.29 29.90 22.00
CA LEU A 124 40.05 29.48 22.66
C LEU A 124 38.82 29.99 21.91
N GLN A 125 38.81 31.27 21.50
CA GLN A 125 37.70 31.84 20.73
C GLN A 125 37.51 31.14 19.38
N LEU A 126 38.59 30.81 18.69
CA LEU A 126 38.53 30.04 17.45
C LEU A 126 37.97 28.63 17.69
N ALA A 127 38.44 27.94 18.75
CA ALA A 127 37.94 26.61 19.10
C ALA A 127 36.46 26.63 19.50
N GLU A 128 36.02 27.62 20.28
CA GLU A 128 34.61 27.79 20.66
C GLU A 128 33.72 28.05 19.44
N LEU A 129 34.18 28.88 18.49
CA LEU A 129 33.46 29.12 17.25
C LEU A 129 33.36 27.84 16.40
N GLN A 130 34.47 27.10 16.27
CA GLN A 130 34.50 25.82 15.57
C GLN A 130 33.56 24.80 16.22
N GLN A 131 33.55 24.70 17.55
CA GLN A 131 32.65 23.85 18.29
C GLN A 131 31.19 24.22 18.01
N ARG A 132 30.81 25.50 18.14
CA ARG A 132 29.44 25.95 17.87
C ARG A 132 29.02 25.65 16.43
N ASN A 133 29.90 25.86 15.46
CA ASN A 133 29.63 25.56 14.06
C ASN A 133 29.44 24.05 13.83
N ALA A 134 30.27 23.21 14.45
CA ALA A 134 30.15 21.76 14.39
C ALA A 134 28.86 21.26 15.05
N GLU A 135 28.49 21.82 16.20
CA GLU A 135 27.22 21.54 16.88
C GLU A 135 26.04 21.90 15.98
N GLN A 136 26.02 23.10 15.39
CA GLN A 136 24.95 23.50 14.47
C GLN A 136 24.85 22.57 13.25
N TYR A 137 25.98 22.12 12.73
CA TYR A 137 26.00 21.16 11.63
C TYR A 137 25.49 19.78 12.05
N ALA A 138 25.87 19.30 13.23
CA ALA A 138 25.38 18.04 13.80
C ALA A 138 23.86 18.06 14.00
N HIS A 139 23.32 19.14 14.59
CA HIS A 139 21.87 19.28 14.78
C HIS A 139 21.10 19.26 13.46
N LYS A 140 21.62 19.91 12.40
CA LYS A 140 21.01 19.85 11.07
C LYS A 140 21.02 18.44 10.48
N LEU A 141 22.11 17.69 10.64
CA LEU A 141 22.19 16.31 10.19
C LEU A 141 21.23 15.41 10.98
N GLU A 142 21.09 15.61 12.28
CA GLU A 142 20.15 14.88 13.13
C GLU A 142 18.70 15.13 12.71
N GLU A 143 18.34 16.39 12.40
CA GLU A 143 17.01 16.74 11.88
C GLU A 143 16.73 16.03 10.54
N GLN A 144 17.69 16.07 9.61
CA GLN A 144 17.58 15.35 8.33
C GLN A 144 17.44 13.83 8.51
N LEU A 145 18.19 13.24 9.44
CA LEU A 145 18.09 11.81 9.77
C LEU A 145 16.74 11.46 10.40
N ALA A 146 16.21 12.33 11.27
CA ALA A 146 14.90 12.13 11.88
C ALA A 146 13.78 12.16 10.82
N ASP A 147 13.85 13.09 9.87
CA ASP A 147 12.90 13.19 8.77
C ASP A 147 12.98 12.00 7.83
N LEU A 148 14.18 11.60 7.41
CA LEU A 148 14.38 10.41 6.58
C LEU A 148 13.91 9.14 7.29
N THR A 149 14.15 9.03 8.60
CA THR A 149 13.67 7.89 9.40
C THR A 149 12.13 7.85 9.44
N ARG A 150 11.47 9.01 9.57
CA ARG A 150 10.00 9.11 9.48
C ARG A 150 9.50 8.67 8.10
N GLN A 151 10.11 9.18 7.03
CA GLN A 151 9.74 8.81 5.65
C GLN A 151 9.90 7.32 5.40
N TYR A 152 11.01 6.72 5.85
CA TYR A 152 11.24 5.28 5.73
C TYR A 152 10.17 4.46 6.46
N ARG A 153 9.79 4.87 7.68
CA ARG A 153 8.73 4.20 8.44
C ARG A 153 7.39 4.32 7.74
N GLU A 154 7.01 5.50 7.27
CA GLU A 154 5.77 5.72 6.54
C GLU A 154 5.70 4.86 5.27
N LEU A 155 6.76 4.84 4.45
CA LEU A 155 6.82 4.01 3.26
C LEU A 155 6.76 2.51 3.60
N THR A 156 7.41 2.09 4.69
CA THR A 156 7.36 0.70 5.16
C THR A 156 5.94 0.32 5.58
N ASP A 157 5.26 1.20 6.31
CA ASP A 157 3.88 0.99 6.75
C ASP A 157 2.94 0.94 5.55
N GLN A 158 3.09 1.84 4.57
CA GLN A 158 2.32 1.82 3.32
C GLN A 158 2.53 0.52 2.54
N LEU A 159 3.78 0.07 2.36
CA LEU A 159 4.09 -1.20 1.70
C LEU A 159 3.48 -2.38 2.46
N SER A 160 3.49 -2.35 3.79
CA SER A 160 2.89 -3.41 4.61
C SER A 160 1.38 -3.48 4.42
N ARG A 161 0.70 -2.34 4.37
CA ARG A 161 -0.76 -2.24 4.13
C ARG A 161 -1.13 -2.77 2.76
N LEU A 162 -0.45 -2.30 1.71
CA LEU A 162 -0.72 -2.74 0.34
C LEU A 162 -0.49 -4.24 0.18
N ARG A 163 0.54 -4.80 0.84
CA ARG A 163 0.78 -6.25 0.84
C ARG A 163 -0.33 -7.02 1.54
N LEU A 164 -0.85 -6.51 2.67
CA LEU A 164 -1.96 -7.15 3.37
C LEU A 164 -3.23 -7.14 2.52
N GLU A 165 -3.55 -6.01 1.89
CA GLU A 165 -4.69 -5.86 0.98
C GLU A 165 -4.57 -6.81 -0.22
N TRP A 166 -3.41 -6.81 -0.88
CA TRP A 166 -3.14 -7.71 -2.00
C TRP A 166 -3.27 -9.19 -1.62
N ASN A 167 -2.75 -9.57 -0.46
CA ASN A 167 -2.85 -10.96 0.03
C ASN A 167 -4.31 -11.34 0.34
N ALA A 168 -5.10 -10.41 0.91
CA ALA A 168 -6.52 -10.63 1.17
C ALA A 168 -7.31 -10.79 -0.13
N GLU A 169 -7.06 -9.93 -1.12
CA GLU A 169 -7.68 -10.02 -2.45
C GLU A 169 -7.34 -11.35 -3.14
N ARG A 170 -6.05 -11.75 -3.11
CA ARG A 170 -5.61 -13.04 -3.64
C ARG A 170 -6.27 -14.22 -2.94
N ALA A 171 -6.45 -14.16 -1.63
CA ALA A 171 -7.14 -15.21 -0.87
C ALA A 171 -8.63 -15.29 -1.24
N ALA A 172 -9.30 -14.15 -1.42
CA ALA A 172 -10.70 -14.10 -1.85
C ALA A 172 -10.89 -14.69 -3.24
N LEU A 173 -10.06 -14.29 -4.21
CA LEU A 173 -10.08 -14.83 -5.57
C LEU A 173 -9.79 -16.34 -5.59
N GLN A 174 -8.87 -16.81 -4.73
CA GLN A 174 -8.59 -18.24 -4.62
C GLN A 174 -9.77 -19.01 -4.02
N ALA A 175 -10.47 -18.45 -3.04
CA ALA A 175 -11.66 -19.06 -2.45
C ALA A 175 -12.80 -19.14 -3.48
N GLU A 176 -13.03 -18.07 -4.25
CA GLU A 176 -14.02 -18.05 -5.34
C GLU A 176 -13.67 -19.08 -6.43
N LYS A 177 -12.40 -19.14 -6.84
CA LYS A 177 -11.92 -20.16 -7.78
C LYS A 177 -12.21 -21.57 -7.26
N ASN A 178 -11.85 -21.86 -6.01
CA ASN A 178 -12.07 -23.17 -5.41
C ASN A 178 -13.57 -23.52 -5.35
N HIS A 179 -14.42 -22.53 -5.04
CA HIS A 179 -15.87 -22.70 -5.04
C HIS A 179 -16.42 -23.05 -6.43
N LEU A 180 -16.00 -22.31 -7.46
CA LEU A 180 -16.39 -22.59 -8.84
C LEU A 180 -15.88 -23.96 -9.31
N GLU A 181 -14.66 -24.36 -8.92
CA GLU A 181 -14.13 -25.70 -9.22
C GLU A 181 -14.97 -26.82 -8.59
N GLN A 182 -15.43 -26.63 -7.34
CA GLN A 182 -16.34 -27.56 -6.67
C GLN A 182 -17.69 -27.62 -7.39
N GLU A 183 -18.28 -26.47 -7.73
CA GLU A 183 -19.56 -26.41 -8.44
C GLU A 183 -19.49 -27.09 -9.81
N ILE A 184 -18.42 -26.84 -10.57
CA ILE A 184 -18.18 -27.53 -11.85
C ILE A 184 -18.08 -29.04 -11.65
N SER A 185 -17.39 -29.50 -10.61
CA SER A 185 -17.27 -30.93 -10.29
C SER A 185 -18.63 -31.56 -9.95
N ASP A 186 -19.42 -30.88 -9.11
CA ASP A 186 -20.75 -31.32 -8.72
C ASP A 186 -21.71 -31.38 -9.91
N LEU A 187 -21.70 -30.35 -10.76
CA LEU A 187 -22.51 -30.32 -11.98
C LEU A 187 -22.11 -31.43 -12.96
N LYS A 188 -20.80 -31.69 -13.11
CA LYS A 188 -20.31 -32.82 -13.92
C LYS A 188 -20.80 -34.16 -13.37
N HIS A 189 -20.73 -34.37 -12.06
CA HIS A 189 -21.24 -35.60 -11.45
C HIS A 189 -22.76 -35.74 -11.61
N ARG A 190 -23.52 -34.66 -11.44
CA ARG A 190 -24.98 -34.67 -11.68
C ARG A 190 -25.30 -35.02 -13.13
N LEU A 191 -24.60 -34.40 -14.07
CA LEU A 191 -24.78 -34.66 -15.50
C LEU A 191 -24.48 -36.12 -15.84
N GLU A 192 -23.36 -36.66 -15.36
CA GLU A 192 -23.00 -38.07 -15.55
C GLU A 192 -24.05 -39.01 -14.96
N ASN A 193 -24.52 -38.75 -13.74
CA ASN A 193 -25.58 -39.54 -13.10
C ASN A 193 -26.89 -39.49 -13.91
N THR A 194 -27.26 -38.33 -14.45
CA THR A 194 -28.45 -38.21 -15.30
C THR A 194 -28.29 -38.98 -16.61
N HIS A 195 -27.11 -38.92 -17.24
CA HIS A 195 -26.82 -39.71 -18.43
C HIS A 195 -26.92 -41.21 -18.16
N GLN A 196 -26.37 -41.68 -17.04
CA GLN A 196 -26.48 -43.06 -16.61
C GLN A 196 -27.95 -43.47 -16.40
N TYR A 197 -28.74 -42.64 -15.72
CA TYR A 197 -30.15 -42.90 -15.49
C TYR A 197 -30.97 -42.94 -16.80
N ILE A 198 -30.74 -41.98 -17.71
CA ILE A 198 -31.38 -41.95 -19.04
C ILE A 198 -31.02 -43.23 -19.80
N SER A 199 -29.74 -43.61 -19.83
CA SER A 199 -29.32 -44.83 -20.52
C SER A 199 -29.97 -46.11 -19.97
N ALA A 200 -30.11 -46.22 -18.64
CA ALA A 200 -30.72 -47.37 -18.00
C ALA A 200 -32.24 -47.44 -18.23
N THR A 201 -32.92 -46.30 -18.16
CA THR A 201 -34.36 -46.21 -18.45
C THR A 201 -34.65 -46.48 -19.93
N GLU A 202 -33.83 -45.99 -20.85
CA GLU A 202 -33.92 -46.35 -22.27
C GLU A 202 -33.72 -47.84 -22.52
N GLN A 203 -32.70 -48.45 -21.90
CA GLN A 203 -32.46 -49.89 -22.00
C GLN A 203 -33.68 -50.68 -21.53
N ARG A 204 -34.26 -50.28 -20.39
CA ARG A 204 -35.46 -50.91 -19.85
C ARG A 204 -36.67 -50.72 -20.78
N ARG A 205 -36.86 -49.52 -21.32
CA ARG A 205 -37.92 -49.23 -22.31
C ARG A 205 -37.80 -50.14 -23.52
N ARG A 206 -36.61 -50.24 -24.12
CA ARG A 206 -36.35 -51.12 -25.28
C ARG A 206 -36.58 -52.59 -24.96
N GLN A 207 -36.24 -53.04 -23.75
CA GLN A 207 -36.53 -54.41 -23.33
C GLN A 207 -38.04 -54.67 -23.28
N LEU A 208 -38.81 -53.73 -22.70
CA LEU A 208 -40.26 -53.84 -22.63
C LEU A 208 -40.92 -53.78 -24.01
N GLU A 209 -40.44 -52.91 -24.91
CA GLU A 209 -40.90 -52.87 -26.31
C GLU A 209 -40.68 -54.20 -27.01
N ARG A 210 -39.48 -54.80 -26.90
CA ARG A 210 -39.22 -56.13 -27.47
C ARG A 210 -40.14 -57.21 -26.91
N THR A 211 -40.43 -57.17 -25.61
CA THR A 211 -41.38 -58.12 -25.01
C THR A 211 -42.79 -57.90 -25.55
N LEU A 212 -43.21 -56.65 -25.74
CA LEU A 212 -44.50 -56.31 -26.32
C LEU A 212 -44.58 -56.79 -27.77
N ASP A 213 -43.57 -56.50 -28.60
CA ASP A 213 -43.50 -56.96 -29.99
C ASP A 213 -43.56 -58.49 -30.10
N THR A 214 -42.92 -59.21 -29.16
CA THR A 214 -42.96 -60.68 -29.12
C THR A 214 -44.36 -61.19 -28.80
N LEU A 215 -45.06 -60.55 -27.87
CA LEU A 215 -46.44 -60.89 -27.51
C LEU A 215 -47.41 -60.55 -28.64
N ASP A 216 -47.29 -59.37 -29.24
CA ASP A 216 -48.08 -58.95 -30.41
C ASP A 216 -47.82 -59.90 -31.60
N SER A 217 -46.57 -60.36 -31.78
CA SER A 217 -46.23 -61.34 -32.83
C SER A 217 -46.87 -62.71 -32.60
N LEU A 218 -47.13 -63.10 -31.34
CA LEU A 218 -47.88 -64.30 -30.98
C LEU A 218 -49.39 -64.13 -31.23
N ASP A 219 -49.90 -62.90 -31.09
CA ASP A 219 -51.28 -62.55 -31.46
C ASP A 219 -51.45 -62.38 -32.98
N THR A 220 -50.40 -61.98 -33.73
CA THR A 220 -50.40 -61.98 -35.21
C THR A 220 -50.17 -63.38 -35.77
N VAL A 221 -51.15 -64.25 -35.58
CA VAL A 221 -51.35 -65.40 -36.45
C VAL A 221 -51.71 -64.86 -37.85
N PRO A 222 -51.04 -65.29 -38.94
CA PRO A 222 -51.49 -64.96 -40.28
C PRO A 222 -52.88 -65.54 -40.46
N ASP A 223 -53.86 -64.67 -40.71
CA ASP A 223 -55.22 -64.92 -41.18
C ASP A 223 -55.50 -66.39 -41.52
N SER A 224 -55.75 -67.16 -40.47
CA SER A 224 -56.23 -68.52 -40.52
C SER A 224 -57.43 -68.50 -39.60
N THR A 225 -58.55 -68.03 -40.15
CA THR A 225 -59.92 -68.36 -39.76
C THR A 225 -60.01 -69.13 -38.44
N SER A 226 -60.39 -68.40 -37.38
CA SER A 226 -60.81 -68.96 -36.10
C SER A 226 -61.96 -69.95 -36.29
N GLU A 227 -61.63 -71.22 -36.49
CA GLU A 227 -62.46 -72.37 -36.12
C GLU A 227 -61.94 -72.92 -34.79
N PHE A 228 -62.03 -72.13 -33.72
CA PHE A 228 -62.24 -72.77 -32.42
C PHE A 228 -63.72 -73.14 -32.38
N PRO A 229 -64.08 -74.44 -32.37
CA PRO A 229 -65.48 -74.83 -32.28
C PRO A 229 -66.04 -74.27 -30.98
N GLN A 230 -66.90 -73.26 -31.08
CA GLN A 230 -67.66 -72.75 -29.95
C GLN A 230 -68.56 -73.89 -29.48
N ILE A 231 -68.16 -74.57 -28.41
CA ILE A 231 -69.01 -75.57 -27.77
C ILE A 231 -70.19 -74.82 -27.17
N THR A 232 -71.31 -74.79 -27.88
CA THR A 232 -72.59 -74.28 -27.39
C THR A 232 -73.21 -75.25 -26.38
N ALA A 233 -73.96 -74.75 -25.40
CA ALA A 233 -74.71 -75.56 -24.43
C ALA A 233 -75.54 -76.68 -25.10
N LYS A 234 -76.17 -76.37 -26.24
CA LYS A 234 -76.89 -77.34 -27.07
C LYS A 234 -76.00 -78.50 -27.57
N ALA A 235 -74.76 -78.21 -27.96
CA ALA A 235 -73.80 -79.22 -28.43
C ALA A 235 -73.30 -80.15 -27.30
N ILE A 236 -73.39 -79.71 -26.05
CA ILE A 236 -73.10 -80.54 -24.86
C ILE A 236 -74.30 -81.43 -24.55
N ARG A 237 -75.52 -80.86 -24.60
CA ARG A 237 -76.78 -81.59 -24.35
C ARG A 237 -77.01 -82.73 -25.34
N ASP A 238 -76.74 -82.48 -26.62
CA ASP A 238 -77.01 -83.45 -27.70
C ASP A 238 -75.87 -84.49 -27.85
N LYS A 239 -74.90 -84.53 -26.91
CA LYS A 239 -73.71 -85.37 -27.03
C LYS A 239 -73.95 -86.78 -26.48
N GLU A 240 -74.07 -87.75 -27.38
CA GLU A 240 -74.11 -89.17 -27.02
C GLU A 240 -72.69 -89.78 -26.93
N PHE A 241 -72.42 -90.51 -25.85
CA PHE A 241 -71.17 -91.26 -25.66
C PHE A 241 -71.41 -92.76 -25.85
N GLY A 242 -70.61 -93.41 -26.71
CA GLY A 242 -70.69 -94.85 -26.94
C GLY A 242 -70.18 -95.66 -25.74
N THR A 243 -70.92 -96.68 -25.31
CA THR A 243 -70.51 -97.57 -24.21
C THR A 243 -69.50 -98.62 -24.69
N VAL A 244 -68.30 -98.66 -24.10
CA VAL A 244 -67.24 -99.62 -24.44
C VAL A 244 -67.41 -100.93 -23.67
N ARG A 245 -67.59 -102.07 -24.37
CA ARG A 245 -67.90 -103.40 -23.78
C ARG A 245 -66.75 -104.10 -23.03
N LEU A 246 -65.55 -103.54 -22.96
CA LEU A 246 -64.35 -104.25 -22.46
C LEU A 246 -63.48 -103.49 -21.46
N ARG A 247 -63.93 -102.34 -20.92
CA ARG A 247 -63.26 -101.63 -19.80
C ARG A 247 -64.29 -100.93 -18.92
N THR A 248 -63.99 -100.81 -17.63
CA THR A 248 -64.79 -100.02 -16.67
C THR A 248 -64.80 -98.56 -17.13
N GLY A 249 -65.94 -98.09 -17.62
CA GLY A 249 -66.15 -96.69 -18.02
C GLY A 249 -66.63 -95.81 -16.86
N TYR A 250 -66.76 -94.50 -17.12
CA TYR A 250 -67.38 -93.57 -16.18
C TYR A 250 -68.86 -93.92 -15.98
N ASN A 251 -69.38 -93.67 -14.77
CA ASN A 251 -70.79 -93.89 -14.46
C ASN A 251 -71.64 -92.89 -15.27
N PRO A 252 -72.55 -93.35 -16.17
CA PRO A 252 -73.34 -92.47 -17.01
C PRO A 252 -74.09 -91.38 -16.23
N ASN A 253 -74.69 -91.73 -15.10
CA ASN A 253 -75.44 -90.77 -14.29
C ASN A 253 -74.57 -89.64 -13.72
N GLN A 254 -73.30 -89.92 -13.42
CA GLN A 254 -72.35 -88.91 -12.94
C GLN A 254 -71.85 -88.03 -14.09
N VAL A 255 -71.69 -88.62 -15.28
CA VAL A 255 -71.33 -87.89 -16.50
C VAL A 255 -72.48 -86.94 -16.87
N ASP A 256 -73.72 -87.41 -16.86
CA ASP A 256 -74.88 -86.57 -17.19
C ASP A 256 -75.03 -85.38 -16.24
N GLN A 257 -74.87 -85.60 -14.92
CA GLN A 257 -74.87 -84.50 -13.93
C GLN A 257 -73.73 -83.51 -14.15
N PHE A 258 -72.55 -84.01 -14.53
CA PHE A 258 -71.40 -83.17 -14.82
C PHE A 258 -71.61 -82.35 -16.10
N LEU A 259 -72.20 -82.93 -17.14
CA LEU A 259 -72.52 -82.24 -18.38
C LEU A 259 -73.61 -81.18 -18.17
N GLU A 260 -74.62 -81.45 -17.35
CA GLU A 260 -75.65 -80.46 -17.00
C GLU A 260 -75.06 -79.26 -16.24
N MET A 261 -74.06 -79.50 -15.37
CA MET A 261 -73.32 -78.43 -14.70
C MET A 261 -72.50 -77.59 -15.69
N ILE A 262 -71.78 -78.23 -16.61
CA ILE A 262 -71.00 -77.52 -17.64
C ILE A 262 -71.92 -76.74 -18.58
N GLU A 263 -73.06 -77.31 -18.95
CA GLU A 263 -74.04 -76.65 -19.81
C GLU A 263 -74.50 -75.31 -19.20
N ARG A 264 -74.87 -75.31 -17.91
CA ARG A 264 -75.27 -74.10 -17.18
C ARG A 264 -74.14 -73.07 -17.12
N GLU A 265 -72.90 -73.52 -16.91
CA GLU A 265 -71.76 -72.61 -16.84
C GLU A 265 -71.42 -72.02 -18.21
N VAL A 266 -71.55 -72.80 -19.29
CA VAL A 266 -71.36 -72.32 -20.66
C VAL A 266 -72.44 -71.30 -21.04
N ASP A 267 -73.70 -71.53 -20.69
CA ASP A 267 -74.77 -70.54 -20.90
C ASP A 267 -74.51 -69.24 -20.13
N ARG A 268 -74.06 -69.35 -18.88
CA ARG A 268 -73.69 -68.19 -18.07
C ARG A 268 -72.56 -67.39 -18.71
N LEU A 269 -71.47 -68.06 -19.10
CA LEU A 269 -70.31 -67.40 -19.71
C LEU A 269 -70.65 -66.75 -21.05
N ASN A 270 -71.52 -67.38 -21.84
CA ASN A 270 -72.01 -66.79 -23.09
C ASN A 270 -72.87 -65.55 -22.84
N ALA A 271 -73.74 -65.57 -21.82
CA ALA A 271 -74.54 -64.40 -21.44
C ALA A 271 -73.66 -63.25 -20.91
N ASP A 272 -72.65 -63.54 -20.09
CA ASP A 272 -71.71 -62.54 -19.58
C ASP A 272 -70.87 -61.95 -20.72
N ARG A 273 -70.42 -62.78 -21.66
CA ARG A 273 -69.71 -62.31 -22.86
C ARG A 273 -70.57 -61.39 -23.73
N ALA A 274 -71.85 -61.70 -23.89
CA ALA A 274 -72.79 -60.84 -24.62
C ALA A 274 -72.97 -59.49 -23.92
N ARG A 275 -73.13 -59.47 -22.59
CA ARG A 275 -73.21 -58.23 -21.80
C ARG A 275 -71.96 -57.38 -21.93
N LEU A 276 -70.78 -57.99 -21.81
CA LEU A 276 -69.51 -57.28 -21.95
C LEU A 276 -69.30 -56.73 -23.38
N ALA A 277 -69.79 -57.42 -24.40
CA ALA A 277 -69.76 -56.92 -25.77
C ALA A 277 -70.65 -55.68 -25.93
N GLU A 278 -71.87 -55.70 -25.37
CA GLU A 278 -72.77 -54.55 -25.36
C GLU A 278 -72.19 -53.36 -24.58
N GLU A 279 -71.58 -53.62 -23.42
CA GLU A 279 -70.95 -52.59 -22.59
C GLU A 279 -69.74 -51.96 -23.30
N ASN A 280 -68.90 -52.77 -23.95
CA ASN A 280 -67.80 -52.26 -24.76
C ASN A 280 -68.29 -51.40 -25.94
N VAL A 281 -69.39 -51.78 -26.59
CA VAL A 281 -70.00 -50.95 -27.65
C VAL A 281 -70.49 -49.62 -27.08
N ARG A 282 -71.15 -49.63 -25.90
CA ARG A 282 -71.59 -48.39 -25.22
C ARG A 282 -70.43 -47.50 -24.81
N LEU A 283 -69.37 -48.06 -24.22
CA LEU A 283 -68.19 -47.30 -23.83
C LEU A 283 -67.49 -46.68 -25.03
N ARG A 284 -67.42 -47.41 -26.15
CA ARG A 284 -66.88 -46.88 -27.41
C ARG A 284 -67.75 -45.75 -27.98
N GLN A 285 -69.07 -45.87 -27.94
CA GLN A 285 -69.97 -44.78 -28.35
C GLN A 285 -69.82 -43.55 -27.43
N PHE A 286 -69.79 -43.76 -26.11
CA PHE A 286 -69.60 -42.69 -25.13
C PHE A 286 -68.27 -41.95 -25.33
N LEU A 287 -67.16 -42.67 -25.51
CA LEU A 287 -65.85 -42.07 -25.80
C LEU A 287 -65.81 -41.34 -27.15
N PHE A 288 -66.59 -41.78 -28.13
CA PHE A 288 -66.67 -41.15 -29.46
C PHE A 288 -67.53 -39.86 -29.45
N ASP A 289 -68.57 -39.82 -28.62
CA ASP A 289 -69.44 -38.64 -28.46
C ASP A 289 -68.78 -37.57 -27.57
N ASP A 290 -68.07 -37.96 -26.50
CA ASP A 290 -67.34 -37.04 -25.61
C ASP A 290 -66.15 -36.37 -26.33
N GLY A 291 -65.51 -37.09 -27.26
CA GLY A 291 -64.46 -36.56 -28.14
C GLY A 291 -64.95 -35.55 -29.18
N ARG A 292 -66.26 -35.48 -29.47
CA ARG A 292 -66.86 -34.46 -30.36
C ARG A 292 -67.35 -33.21 -29.63
N ALA A 293 -67.52 -33.26 -28.31
CA ALA A 293 -67.94 -32.10 -27.50
C ALA A 293 -66.76 -31.20 -27.07
N GLN A 294 -65.52 -31.65 -27.24
CA GLN A 294 -64.29 -30.92 -26.92
C GLN A 294 -63.53 -30.37 -28.13
N ALA A 295 -64.09 -30.46 -29.34
CA ALA A 295 -63.54 -29.91 -30.59
C ALA A 295 -64.48 -28.84 -31.17
#